data_AF-A0A940CT47-F1
#
_entry.id   AF-A0A940CT47-F1
#
_cell.length_a   1.000
_cell.length_b   1.000
_cell.length_c   1.000
_cell.angle_alpha   90.00
_cell.angle_beta   90.00
_cell.angle_gamma   90.00
#
_symmetry.space_group_name_H-M   'P 1'
#
loop_
_entity.id
_entity.type
_entity.pdbx_description
1 polymer ?
#
loop_
_entity_poly.entity_id
_entity_poly.type
_entity_poly.pdbx_seq_one_letter_code
_entity_poly.pdbx_strand_id
1 'polypeptide(L)'
;MKKFLILLFILINLVIFSQKIALVENNDIIFKEIKIEELSVDNLFEVLSSYKNSLVPQNILNAYYFVDTALILDFNSSLIQNFTVEEEFLFLLQVLYTLFENIQGIDRIYILEDGKQTNLLVKYVNIYFSFPKELYKIPN
;
A
#
# COMPACT_ATOMS: atom_id res chain seq x y z
N MET A 1 37.07 -6.97 22.16
CA MET A 1 35.74 -7.59 21.90
C MET A 1 34.57 -6.61 22.08
N LYS A 2 34.41 -5.94 23.23
CA LYS A 2 33.29 -4.99 23.47
C LYS A 2 33.15 -3.86 22.43
N LYS A 3 34.27 -3.28 21.96
CA LYS A 3 34.28 -2.22 20.92
C LYS A 3 33.82 -2.73 19.54
N PHE A 4 34.03 -4.00 19.23
CA PHE A 4 33.65 -4.62 17.96
C PHE A 4 32.14 -4.90 17.90
N LEU A 5 31.55 -5.28 19.04
CA LEU A 5 30.10 -5.44 19.21
C LEU A 5 29.34 -4.12 19.02
N ILE A 6 29.87 -3.00 19.52
CA ILE A 6 29.27 -1.68 19.33
C ILE A 6 29.33 -1.27 17.86
N LEU A 7 30.46 -1.52 17.18
CA LEU A 7 30.61 -1.23 15.75
C LEU A 7 29.64 -2.06 14.90
N LEU A 8 29.48 -3.34 15.23
CA LEU A 8 28.53 -4.24 14.57
C LEU A 8 27.08 -3.78 14.81
N PHE A 9 26.75 -3.32 16.02
CA PHE A 9 25.42 -2.78 16.34
C PHE A 9 25.11 -1.50 15.56
N ILE A 10 26.10 -0.62 15.35
CA ILE A 10 25.95 0.58 14.50
C ILE A 10 25.80 0.19 13.02
N LEU A 11 26.57 -0.80 12.55
CA LEU A 11 26.49 -1.31 11.18
C LEU A 11 25.17 -2.04 10.87
N ILE A 12 24.58 -2.74 11.84
CA ILE A 12 23.27 -3.40 11.69
C ILE A 12 22.14 -2.38 11.64
N ASN A 13 22.25 -1.25 12.36
CA ASN A 13 21.28 -0.14 12.25
C ASN A 13 21.41 0.65 10.93
N LEU A 14 22.49 0.43 10.16
CA LEU A 14 22.69 0.99 8.83
C LEU A 14 22.13 0.11 7.71
N VAL A 15 21.37 -0.94 8.02
CA VAL A 15 20.52 -1.59 7.03
C VAL A 15 19.42 -0.58 6.67
N ILE A 16 19.71 0.22 5.64
CA ILE A 16 18.78 1.15 5.03
C ILE A 16 17.65 0.29 4.49
N PHE A 17 16.53 0.25 5.20
CA PHE A 17 15.30 -0.31 4.66
C PHE A 17 14.89 0.60 3.50
N SER A 18 15.16 0.14 2.28
CA SER A 18 14.68 0.80 1.08
C SER A 18 13.17 0.59 1.01
N GLN A 19 12.39 1.66 0.96
CA GLN A 19 10.95 1.59 0.74
C GLN A 19 10.70 1.14 -0.70
N LYS A 20 9.73 0.24 -0.92
CA LYS A 20 9.33 -0.16 -2.27
C LYS A 20 7.85 0.14 -2.49
N ILE A 21 7.51 0.71 -3.65
CA ILE A 21 6.12 0.85 -4.10
C ILE A 21 5.82 -0.15 -5.20
N ALA A 22 4.58 -0.59 -5.27
CA ALA A 22 4.06 -1.36 -6.38
C ALA A 22 3.58 -0.40 -7.49
N LEU A 23 3.97 -0.67 -8.73
CA LEU A 23 3.55 0.06 -9.92
C LEU A 23 3.02 -0.91 -10.97
N VAL A 24 2.17 -0.44 -11.87
CA VAL A 24 1.63 -1.26 -12.96
C VAL A 24 2.54 -1.12 -14.17
N GLU A 25 2.98 -2.24 -14.75
CA GLU A 25 3.70 -2.26 -16.02
C GLU A 25 3.31 -3.51 -16.81
N ASN A 26 2.92 -3.35 -18.07
CA ASN A 26 2.47 -4.45 -18.94
C ASN A 26 1.40 -5.37 -18.30
N ASN A 27 0.42 -4.77 -17.62
CA ASN A 27 -0.68 -5.46 -16.92
C ASN A 27 -0.23 -6.36 -15.75
N ASP A 28 0.95 -6.10 -15.20
CA ASP A 28 1.47 -6.77 -14.01
C ASP A 28 1.99 -5.75 -12.98
N ILE A 29 2.25 -6.22 -11.76
CA ILE A 29 2.82 -5.43 -10.68
C ILE A 29 4.35 -5.55 -10.69
N ILE A 30 5.02 -4.41 -10.77
CA ILE A 30 6.46 -4.28 -10.55
C ILE A 30 6.74 -3.52 -9.27
N PHE A 31 7.85 -3.85 -8.61
CA PHE A 31 8.29 -3.15 -7.40
C PHE A 31 9.40 -2.15 -7.73
N LYS A 32 9.25 -0.93 -7.26
CA LYS A 32 10.24 0.13 -7.43
C LYS A 32 10.69 0.65 -6.08
N GLU A 33 12.01 0.63 -5.86
CA GLU A 33 12.62 1.29 -4.72
C GLU A 33 12.46 2.80 -4.82
N ILE A 34 12.09 3.42 -3.70
CA ILE A 34 11.90 4.85 -3.56
C ILE A 34 12.54 5.33 -2.26
N LYS A 35 12.79 6.64 -2.20
CA LYS A 35 13.18 7.31 -0.97
C LYS A 35 12.03 8.21 -0.56
N ILE A 36 11.43 7.92 0.58
CA ILE A 36 10.45 8.79 1.22
C ILE A 36 11.10 9.36 2.47
N GLU A 37 11.03 10.68 2.64
CA GLU A 37 11.59 11.36 3.81
C GLU A 37 10.82 11.03 5.09
N GLU A 38 9.49 11.00 5.01
CA GLU A 38 8.59 10.64 6.12
C GLU A 38 7.62 9.56 5.68
N LEU A 39 7.69 8.38 6.31
CA LEU A 39 6.82 7.27 5.96
C LEU A 39 5.45 7.38 6.64
N SER A 40 4.44 7.74 5.85
CA SER A 40 3.03 7.75 6.26
C SER A 40 2.15 7.14 5.16
N VAL A 41 0.92 6.77 5.51
CA VAL A 41 -0.06 6.29 4.52
C VAL A 41 -0.32 7.39 3.49
N ASP A 42 -0.54 8.63 3.93
CA ASP A 42 -0.78 9.77 3.03
C ASP A 42 0.37 9.98 2.04
N ASN A 43 1.62 9.97 2.52
CA ASN A 43 2.79 10.16 1.67
C ASN A 43 2.95 9.02 0.65
N LEU A 44 2.60 7.78 1.01
CA LEU A 44 2.61 6.66 0.05
C LEU A 44 1.57 6.87 -1.05
N PHE A 45 0.37 7.35 -0.72
CA PHE A 45 -0.67 7.66 -1.70
C PHE A 45 -0.27 8.84 -2.61
N GLU A 46 0.31 9.89 -2.03
CA GLU A 46 0.83 11.02 -2.81
C GLU A 46 1.91 10.56 -3.79
N VAL A 47 2.89 9.80 -3.30
CA VAL A 47 3.97 9.24 -4.12
C VAL A 47 3.40 8.34 -5.21
N LEU A 48 2.53 7.38 -4.89
CA LEU A 48 1.89 6.52 -5.88
C LEU A 48 1.19 7.32 -6.97
N SER A 49 0.40 8.33 -6.59
CA SER A 49 -0.36 9.15 -7.55
C SER A 49 0.52 10.01 -8.48
N SER A 50 1.80 10.21 -8.12
CA SER A 50 2.74 10.98 -8.94
C SER A 50 3.36 10.17 -10.09
N TYR A 51 3.28 8.83 -10.05
CA TYR A 51 3.86 7.98 -11.09
C TYR A 51 2.93 7.83 -12.29
N LYS A 52 3.49 7.98 -13.50
CA LYS A 52 2.74 7.85 -14.77
C LYS A 52 2.06 6.48 -14.93
N ASN A 53 2.68 5.43 -14.39
CA ASN A 53 2.22 4.06 -14.50
C ASN A 53 1.52 3.58 -13.22
N SER A 54 0.98 4.53 -12.45
CA SER A 54 0.11 4.27 -11.31
C SER A 54 -1.35 4.37 -11.73
N LEU A 55 -2.18 3.49 -11.16
CA LEU A 55 -3.62 3.57 -11.26
C LEU A 55 -4.22 4.34 -10.07
N VAL A 56 -3.43 4.72 -9.07
CA VAL A 56 -3.90 5.47 -7.90
C VAL A 56 -4.16 6.93 -8.27
N PRO A 57 -5.42 7.41 -8.27
CA PRO A 57 -5.71 8.80 -8.56
C PRO A 57 -5.24 9.71 -7.42
N GLN A 58 -4.93 10.97 -7.75
CA GLN A 58 -4.72 12.01 -6.73
C GLN A 58 -5.98 12.17 -5.87
N ASN A 59 -5.82 12.33 -4.56
CA ASN A 59 -6.90 12.52 -3.59
C ASN A 59 -7.90 11.34 -3.50
N ILE A 60 -7.47 10.12 -3.85
CA ILE A 60 -8.30 8.92 -3.71
C ILE A 60 -8.61 8.56 -2.26
N LEU A 61 -7.70 8.86 -1.33
CA LEU A 61 -7.86 8.53 0.08
C LEU A 61 -8.65 9.64 0.79
N ASN A 62 -9.89 9.34 1.18
CA ASN A 62 -10.70 10.24 2.00
C ASN A 62 -10.18 10.26 3.45
N ALA A 63 -9.87 9.07 3.99
CA ALA A 63 -9.36 8.89 5.33
C ALA A 63 -8.69 7.51 5.49
N TYR A 64 -7.92 7.34 6.57
CA TYR A 64 -7.45 6.03 7.03
C TYR A 64 -7.39 5.97 8.56
N TYR A 65 -7.48 4.76 9.10
CA TYR A 65 -7.48 4.52 10.54
C TYR A 65 -6.73 3.24 10.87
N PHE A 66 -5.98 3.25 11.97
CA PHE A 66 -5.43 2.04 12.57
C PHE A 66 -6.34 1.55 13.68
N VAL A 67 -6.74 0.28 13.63
CA VAL A 67 -7.51 -0.40 14.68
C VAL A 67 -6.81 -1.71 14.99
N ASP A 68 -6.19 -1.79 16.17
CA ASP A 68 -5.27 -2.87 16.53
C ASP A 68 -4.17 -3.06 15.46
N THR A 69 -4.14 -4.21 14.79
CA THR A 69 -3.22 -4.52 13.68
C THR A 69 -3.85 -4.33 12.30
N ALA A 70 -5.06 -3.79 12.23
CA ALA A 70 -5.76 -3.53 10.98
C ALA A 70 -5.58 -2.09 10.53
N LEU A 71 -5.35 -1.90 9.23
CA LEU A 71 -5.45 -0.60 8.56
C LEU A 71 -6.76 -0.53 7.79
N ILE A 72 -7.59 0.45 8.09
CA ILE A 72 -8.84 0.72 7.38
C ILE A 72 -8.57 1.89 6.44
N LEU A 73 -8.88 1.72 5.15
CA LEU A 73 -8.78 2.74 4.12
C LEU A 73 -10.18 3.13 3.65
N ASP A 74 -10.44 4.43 3.51
CA ASP A 74 -11.67 4.95 2.92
C ASP A 74 -11.35 5.63 1.59
N PHE A 75 -11.88 5.08 0.50
CA PHE A 75 -11.66 5.58 -0.84
C PHE A 75 -12.80 6.44 -1.36
N ASN A 76 -12.43 7.45 -2.14
CA ASN A 76 -13.34 8.24 -2.93
C ASN A 76 -13.77 7.48 -4.19
N SER A 77 -14.97 6.90 -4.16
CA SER A 77 -15.45 6.03 -5.24
C SER A 77 -15.58 6.77 -6.58
N SER A 78 -15.82 8.08 -6.55
CA SER A 78 -16.04 8.89 -7.76
C SER A 78 -14.81 8.95 -8.68
N LEU A 79 -13.61 8.74 -8.13
CA LEU A 79 -12.34 8.78 -8.84
C LEU A 79 -12.00 7.43 -9.51
N ILE A 80 -12.66 6.35 -9.11
CA ILE A 80 -12.40 4.98 -9.59
C ILE A 80 -13.64 4.33 -10.23
N GLN A 81 -14.79 5.02 -10.26
CA GLN A 81 -16.08 4.50 -10.74
C GLN A 81 -16.07 3.94 -12.19
N ASN A 82 -15.11 4.39 -13.01
CA ASN A 82 -15.00 4.05 -14.42
C ASN A 82 -13.93 3.02 -14.72
N PHE A 83 -13.29 2.44 -13.69
CA PHE A 83 -12.32 1.37 -13.88
C PHE A 83 -12.95 0.18 -14.57
N THR A 84 -12.19 -0.37 -15.52
CA THR A 84 -12.38 -1.73 -16.03
C THR A 84 -12.08 -2.75 -14.93
N VAL A 85 -12.50 -4.00 -15.14
CA VAL A 85 -12.21 -5.11 -14.20
C VAL A 85 -10.71 -5.21 -13.89
N GLU A 86 -9.88 -5.08 -14.92
CA GLU A 86 -8.43 -5.19 -14.83
C GLU A 86 -7.84 -4.00 -14.06
N GLU A 87 -8.26 -2.77 -14.36
CA GLU A 87 -7.80 -1.58 -13.64
C GLU A 87 -8.19 -1.62 -12.17
N GLU A 88 -9.41 -2.04 -11.84
CA GLU A 88 -9.89 -2.14 -10.46
C GLU A 88 -9.06 -3.15 -9.64
N PHE A 89 -8.76 -4.30 -10.25
CA PHE A 89 -7.91 -5.31 -9.64
C PHE A 89 -6.47 -4.83 -9.45
N LEU A 90 -5.87 -4.26 -10.49
CA LEU A 90 -4.48 -3.76 -10.46
C LEU A 90 -4.31 -2.57 -9.52
N PHE A 91 -5.28 -1.65 -9.48
CA PHE A 91 -5.32 -0.55 -8.51
C PHE A 91 -5.28 -1.09 -7.08
N LEU A 92 -6.15 -2.06 -6.78
CA LEU A 92 -6.21 -2.64 -5.45
C LEU A 92 -4.90 -3.34 -5.08
N LEU A 93 -4.35 -4.16 -5.97
CA LEU A 93 -3.06 -4.83 -5.74
C LEU A 93 -1.93 -3.84 -5.51
N GLN A 94 -1.85 -2.78 -6.33
CA GLN A 94 -0.88 -1.72 -6.19
C GLN A 94 -0.93 -1.09 -4.79
N VAL A 95 -2.13 -0.78 -4.29
CA VAL A 95 -2.31 -0.22 -2.94
C VAL A 95 -1.92 -1.23 -1.87
N LEU A 96 -2.44 -2.46 -1.93
CA LEU A 96 -2.20 -3.49 -0.92
C LEU A 96 -0.71 -3.82 -0.79
N TYR A 97 -0.03 -4.08 -1.92
CA TYR A 97 1.40 -4.39 -1.90
C TYR A 97 2.24 -3.24 -1.38
N THR A 98 1.93 -2.01 -1.80
CA THR A 98 2.65 -0.83 -1.30
C THR A 98 2.47 -0.65 0.20
N LEU A 99 1.26 -0.80 0.72
CA LEU A 99 1.01 -0.63 2.15
C LEU A 99 1.61 -1.76 2.98
N PHE A 100 1.51 -3.01 2.54
CA PHE A 100 2.08 -4.13 3.28
C PHE A 100 3.60 -4.11 3.32
N GLU A 101 4.26 -3.59 2.28
CA GLU A 101 5.72 -3.46 2.27
C GLU A 101 6.21 -2.42 3.27
N ASN A 102 5.52 -1.27 3.32
CA ASN A 102 6.07 -0.10 3.99
C ASN A 102 5.47 0.12 5.39
N ILE A 103 4.18 -0.18 5.59
CA ILE A 103 3.52 0.06 6.88
C ILE A 103 3.78 -1.12 7.82
N GLN A 104 4.55 -0.87 8.87
CA GLN A 104 4.86 -1.87 9.89
C GLN A 104 3.71 -2.04 10.87
N GLY A 105 3.60 -3.22 11.48
CA GLY A 105 2.60 -3.53 12.51
C GLY A 105 1.21 -3.88 11.98
N ILE A 106 0.93 -3.70 10.69
CA ILE A 106 -0.33 -4.13 10.10
C ILE A 106 -0.28 -5.59 9.63
N ASP A 107 -1.36 -6.32 9.87
CA ASP A 107 -1.54 -7.70 9.41
C ASP A 107 -2.71 -7.87 8.44
N ARG A 108 -3.56 -6.84 8.29
CA ARG A 108 -4.68 -6.83 7.36
C ARG A 108 -5.11 -5.42 6.97
N ILE A 109 -5.74 -5.30 5.82
CA ILE A 109 -6.33 -4.04 5.32
C ILE A 109 -7.83 -4.23 5.09
N TYR A 110 -8.65 -3.31 5.60
CA TYR A 110 -10.07 -3.19 5.26
C TYR A 110 -10.28 -1.99 4.34
N ILE A 111 -11.30 -2.05 3.49
CA ILE A 111 -11.61 -0.99 2.53
C ILE A 111 -13.05 -0.57 2.69
N LEU A 112 -13.24 0.75 2.75
CA LEU A 112 -14.50 1.46 2.72
C LEU A 112 -14.55 2.31 1.44
N GLU A 113 -15.77 2.61 1.01
CA GLU A 113 -16.03 3.60 -0.04
C GLU A 113 -16.96 4.68 0.48
N ASP A 114 -16.51 5.93 0.39
CA ASP A 114 -17.23 7.11 0.86
C ASP A 114 -17.80 6.92 2.30
N GLY A 115 -16.97 6.36 3.18
CA GLY A 115 -17.28 6.10 4.58
C GLY A 115 -18.14 4.87 4.85
N LYS A 116 -18.41 4.02 3.85
CA LYS A 116 -19.30 2.85 3.98
C LYS A 116 -18.59 1.55 3.66
N GLN A 117 -18.90 0.51 4.43
CA GLN A 117 -18.53 -0.86 4.07
C GLN A 117 -19.42 -1.32 2.91
N THR A 118 -18.80 -1.65 1.78
CA THR A 118 -19.48 -2.20 0.60
C THR A 118 -19.00 -3.62 0.35
N ASN A 119 -19.72 -4.33 -0.53
CA ASN A 119 -19.33 -5.68 -0.93
C ASN A 119 -18.28 -5.67 -2.05
N LEU A 120 -18.30 -4.64 -2.90
CA LEU A 120 -17.50 -4.54 -4.11
C LEU A 120 -16.82 -3.17 -4.14
N LEU A 121 -15.55 -3.12 -4.53
CA LEU A 121 -14.81 -1.88 -4.80
C LEU A 121 -15.32 -1.36 -6.13
N VAL A 122 -16.23 -0.40 -6.20
CA VAL A 122 -16.90 0.01 -7.44
C VAL A 122 -17.83 -1.07 -8.03
N LYS A 123 -17.30 -2.13 -8.67
CA LYS A 123 -18.12 -3.07 -9.48
C LYS A 123 -17.70 -4.53 -9.43
N TYR A 124 -16.43 -4.89 -9.25
CA TYR A 124 -15.96 -6.24 -9.59
C TYR A 124 -15.26 -6.98 -8.45
N VAL A 125 -14.44 -6.29 -7.66
CA VAL A 125 -13.56 -6.88 -6.66
C VAL A 125 -14.24 -6.85 -5.30
N ASN A 126 -14.36 -8.02 -4.67
CA ASN A 126 -14.99 -8.12 -3.36
C ASN A 126 -14.10 -7.52 -2.25
N ILE A 127 -14.61 -6.50 -1.55
CA ILE A 127 -13.93 -5.81 -0.43
C ILE A 127 -14.68 -5.96 0.90
N TYR A 128 -15.69 -6.84 0.96
CA TYR A 128 -16.46 -7.05 2.19
C TYR A 128 -15.59 -7.56 3.34
N PHE A 129 -14.57 -8.36 3.01
CA PHE A 129 -13.63 -8.90 3.97
C PHE A 129 -12.31 -8.15 3.91
N SER A 130 -11.55 -8.21 5.00
CA SER A 130 -10.18 -7.72 5.00
C SER A 130 -9.29 -8.50 4.06
N PHE A 131 -8.26 -7.84 3.56
CA PHE A 131 -7.12 -8.42 2.88
C PHE A 131 -6.04 -8.75 3.90
N PRO A 132 -5.78 -10.04 4.21
CA PRO A 132 -4.75 -10.42 5.16
C PRO A 132 -3.37 -10.42 4.51
N LYS A 133 -2.38 -9.80 5.16
CA LYS A 133 -1.01 -9.60 4.65
C LYS A 133 -0.34 -10.91 4.20
N GLU A 134 -0.62 -12.01 4.87
CA GLU A 134 -0.03 -13.34 4.58
C GLU A 134 -0.30 -13.87 3.17
N LEU A 135 -1.38 -13.41 2.52
CA LEU A 135 -1.72 -13.79 1.14
C LEU A 135 -0.94 -12.98 0.10
N TYR A 136 -0.32 -11.88 0.52
CA TYR A 136 0.40 -10.93 -0.33
C TYR A 136 1.90 -11.07 -0.08
N LYS A 137 2.48 -12.15 -0.61
CA LYS A 137 3.94 -12.34 -0.56
C LYS A 137 4.60 -11.36 -1.51
N ILE A 138 5.42 -10.48 -0.97
CA ILE A 138 6.24 -9.56 -1.75
C ILE A 138 7.55 -10.27 -2.08
N PRO A 139 7.94 -10.39 -3.36
CA PRO A 139 9.22 -10.96 -3.73
C PRO A 139 10.37 -10.14 -3.12
N ASN A 140 11.30 -10.82 -2.46
CA ASN A 140 12.50 -10.19 -1.89
C ASN A 140 13.38 -9.57 -2.97
#